data_AF-A0A1W9MT85-F1
#
_entry.id   AF-A0A1W9MT85-F1
#
_cell.length_a   1.000
_cell.length_b   1.000
_cell.length_c   1.000
_cell.angle_alpha   90.00
_cell.angle_beta   90.00
_cell.angle_gamma   90.00
#
_symmetry.space_group_name_H-M   'P 1'
#
loop_
_entity.id
_entity.type
_entity.pdbx_description
1 polymer ?
#
loop_
_entity_poly.entity_id
_entity_poly.type
_entity_poly.pdbx_seq_one_letter_code
_entity_poly.pdbx_strand_id
1 'polypeptide(L)'
;MLKLTPQDIQNAGGFLSALTKQCESYGRSVIQSKGRINFKYTNELCYLERIIVHTDPHIDEYVAELLFRVCLPQTTDTSKLQFQELSISSKDNDLNCKNLFPTSAVLGIGSIASGGANALFLFDEHINKEGKSRTAESCSQIVANSFIPTLPQSVYTVLREINTIDSFAGAHSQHIGNIIKDIHETRFAFDHNTKGYLDANWKRALVDACITAVIYCLENNIDLFGKPEEKADALKQSLTNYAQKSIHRNHEKFKETNQGISDTYLNQKKIFGSPNAVLRDRNSNEIKNKKGRSIPQLLILSRCCFACYNCWGKIITDIIFMHFWETIFQNQLNFRIMRDEVKSAFGKKGERFNTTVGSLKRKILGNDLWVVSFSPNNPDFIGVTKDALTNYINNNNNGNAILLLENPFHNTKAIFQLKTSESVWQKVVNRILSKEDCWYQAAPYFILNGNKAHLYHARSRVDFDVLVKIIEQ
;
A
#
# COMPACT_ATOMS: atom_id res chain seq x y z
N MET A 1 0.64 28.69 -3.87
CA MET A 1 0.41 27.73 -2.77
C MET A 1 -1.08 27.63 -2.56
N LEU A 2 -1.62 26.43 -2.38
CA LEU A 2 -3.03 26.22 -2.02
C LEU A 2 -3.24 26.62 -0.55
N LYS A 3 -4.35 27.29 -0.28
CA LYS A 3 -4.69 27.76 1.07
C LYS A 3 -5.84 26.93 1.63
N LEU A 4 -5.75 26.62 2.92
CA LEU A 4 -6.84 26.08 3.73
C LEU A 4 -7.04 27.05 4.89
N THR A 5 -8.20 27.70 4.92
CA THR A 5 -8.57 28.63 5.98
C THR A 5 -9.31 27.92 7.11
N PRO A 6 -9.36 28.49 8.33
CA PRO A 6 -10.23 27.99 9.40
C PRO A 6 -11.70 27.86 8.97
N GLN A 7 -12.18 28.76 8.10
CA GLN A 7 -13.54 28.71 7.57
C GLN A 7 -13.74 27.49 6.66
N ASP A 8 -12.76 27.15 5.82
CA ASP A 8 -12.82 25.94 4.98
C ASP A 8 -12.91 24.67 5.83
N ILE A 9 -12.11 24.62 6.91
CA ILE A 9 -12.10 23.53 7.88
C ILE A 9 -13.47 23.39 8.56
N GLN A 10 -14.04 24.49 9.04
CA GLN A 10 -15.36 24.49 9.68
C GLN A 10 -16.45 24.06 8.69
N ASN A 11 -16.46 24.63 7.48
CA ASN A 11 -17.48 24.35 6.46
C ASN A 11 -17.44 22.91 5.95
N ALA A 12 -16.27 22.28 5.92
CA ALA A 12 -16.12 20.89 5.50
C ALA A 12 -16.35 19.89 6.65
N GLY A 13 -16.57 20.36 7.89
CA GLY A 13 -16.76 19.49 9.06
C GLY A 13 -15.45 18.90 9.62
N GLY A 14 -14.29 19.47 9.27
CA GLY A 14 -13.00 19.03 9.80
C GLY A 14 -11.84 19.21 8.82
N PHE A 15 -10.62 19.08 9.34
CA PHE A 15 -9.39 19.30 8.57
C PHE A 15 -9.24 18.35 7.38
N LEU A 16 -9.50 17.05 7.57
CA LEU A 16 -9.37 16.04 6.52
C LEU A 16 -10.36 16.26 5.38
N SER A 17 -11.61 16.56 5.72
CA SER A 17 -12.66 16.87 4.74
C SER A 17 -12.33 18.14 3.95
N ALA A 18 -11.79 19.17 4.62
CA ALA A 18 -11.37 20.38 3.92
C ALA A 18 -10.17 20.13 2.98
N LEU A 19 -9.19 19.34 3.43
CA LEU A 19 -8.02 18.99 2.63
C LEU A 19 -8.41 18.18 1.38
N THR A 20 -9.24 17.15 1.53
CA THR A 20 -9.74 16.32 0.42
C THR A 20 -10.61 17.11 -0.55
N LYS A 21 -11.46 18.02 -0.06
CA LYS A 21 -12.27 18.94 -0.89
C LYS A 21 -11.41 19.95 -1.65
N GLN A 22 -10.33 20.43 -1.04
CA GLN A 22 -9.38 21.32 -1.72
C GLN A 22 -8.57 20.57 -2.80
N CYS A 23 -8.21 19.31 -2.56
CA CYS A 23 -7.61 18.43 -3.57
C CYS A 23 -8.55 18.24 -4.76
N GLU A 24 -9.83 17.96 -4.51
CA GLU A 24 -10.85 17.85 -5.55
C GLU A 24 -10.99 19.16 -6.36
N SER A 25 -11.14 20.28 -5.65
CA SER A 25 -11.33 21.60 -6.28
C SER A 25 -10.14 21.99 -7.16
N TYR A 26 -8.92 21.71 -6.69
CA TYR A 26 -7.72 21.97 -7.47
C TYR A 26 -7.63 21.04 -8.69
N GLY A 27 -7.80 19.73 -8.50
CA GLY A 27 -7.79 18.76 -9.61
C GLY A 27 -8.81 19.09 -10.69
N ARG A 28 -10.01 19.53 -10.28
CA ARG A 28 -11.07 19.99 -11.18
C ARG A 28 -10.64 21.21 -11.99
N SER A 29 -10.04 22.21 -11.35
CA SER A 29 -9.56 23.40 -12.06
C SER A 29 -8.47 23.08 -13.08
N VAL A 30 -7.56 22.16 -12.75
CA VAL A 30 -6.52 21.67 -13.68
C VAL A 30 -7.16 20.99 -14.90
N ILE A 31 -8.12 20.07 -14.69
CA ILE A 31 -8.81 19.38 -15.80
C ILE A 31 -9.65 20.34 -16.64
N GLN A 32 -10.39 21.26 -16.03
CA GLN A 32 -11.24 22.21 -16.75
C GLN A 32 -10.44 23.27 -17.52
N SER A 33 -9.25 23.65 -17.05
CA SER A 33 -8.42 24.65 -17.73
C SER A 33 -7.81 24.16 -19.05
N LYS A 34 -7.64 22.84 -19.20
CA LYS A 34 -6.92 22.20 -20.33
C LYS A 34 -7.71 21.10 -21.03
N GLY A 35 -8.96 20.86 -20.62
CA GLY A 35 -9.79 19.76 -21.09
C GLY A 35 -11.27 19.98 -20.79
N ARG A 36 -12.03 18.89 -20.81
CA ARG A 36 -13.45 18.87 -20.43
C ARG A 36 -13.70 17.67 -19.54
N ILE A 37 -14.64 17.82 -18.60
CA ILE A 37 -15.20 16.71 -17.83
C ILE A 37 -16.51 16.33 -18.51
N ASN A 38 -16.66 15.05 -18.84
CA ASN A 38 -17.86 14.51 -19.48
C ASN A 38 -18.56 13.53 -18.54
N PHE A 39 -19.29 14.07 -17.57
CA PHE A 39 -20.09 13.25 -16.66
C PHE A 39 -21.47 13.02 -17.26
N LYS A 40 -21.79 11.76 -17.60
CA LYS A 40 -23.01 11.41 -18.35
C LYS A 40 -24.15 10.85 -17.48
N TYR A 41 -23.89 10.56 -16.20
CA TYR A 41 -24.80 9.82 -15.31
C TYR A 41 -25.50 10.74 -14.30
N THR A 42 -26.03 11.88 -14.75
CA THR A 42 -26.54 12.92 -13.84
C THR A 42 -27.78 12.47 -13.06
N ASN A 43 -28.57 11.54 -13.60
CA ASN A 43 -29.79 11.06 -12.96
C ASN A 43 -29.48 10.08 -11.83
N GLU A 44 -28.42 9.27 -11.99
CA GLU A 44 -27.99 8.25 -11.05
C GLU A 44 -27.33 8.85 -9.80
N LEU A 45 -26.80 10.07 -9.90
CA LEU A 45 -26.11 10.75 -8.79
C LEU A 45 -26.97 10.98 -7.55
N CYS A 46 -28.30 11.10 -7.69
CA CYS A 46 -29.16 11.27 -6.53
C CYS A 46 -29.18 10.03 -5.61
N TYR A 47 -28.73 8.88 -6.10
CA TYR A 47 -28.57 7.64 -5.35
C TYR A 47 -27.15 7.41 -4.85
N LEU A 48 -26.18 8.25 -5.21
CA LEU A 48 -24.79 8.06 -4.81
C LEU A 48 -24.59 8.53 -3.36
N GLU A 49 -24.35 7.58 -2.46
CA GLU A 49 -24.17 7.84 -1.03
C GLU A 49 -22.71 7.69 -0.58
N ARG A 50 -21.93 6.88 -1.29
CA ARG A 50 -20.57 6.53 -0.87
C ARG A 50 -19.67 6.07 -2.02
N ILE A 51 -18.38 6.06 -1.74
CA ILE A 51 -17.34 5.48 -2.57
C ILE A 51 -16.66 4.36 -1.78
N ILE A 52 -16.58 3.19 -2.38
CA ILE A 52 -16.02 1.98 -1.78
C ILE A 52 -14.78 1.57 -2.55
N VAL A 53 -13.69 1.35 -1.82
CA VAL A 53 -12.48 0.67 -2.30
C VAL A 53 -12.29 -0.61 -1.50
N HIS A 54 -11.43 -1.49 -1.99
CA HIS A 54 -11.08 -2.70 -1.26
C HIS A 54 -10.35 -2.39 0.05
N THR A 55 -10.39 -3.29 1.03
CA THR A 55 -9.52 -3.19 2.21
C THR A 55 -8.05 -3.23 1.81
N ASP A 56 -7.25 -2.39 2.44
CA ASP A 56 -5.84 -2.11 2.12
C ASP A 56 -5.64 -1.69 0.66
N PRO A 57 -6.33 -0.62 0.22
CA PRO A 57 -6.30 -0.17 -1.16
C PRO A 57 -4.88 0.20 -1.60
N HIS A 58 -4.53 -0.16 -2.83
CA HIS A 58 -3.32 0.34 -3.45
C HIS A 58 -3.46 1.81 -3.84
N ILE A 59 -2.37 2.35 -4.38
CA ILE A 59 -2.31 3.76 -4.76
C ILE A 59 -3.25 4.08 -5.92
N ASP A 60 -3.52 3.12 -6.81
CA ASP A 60 -4.37 3.36 -7.97
C ASP A 60 -5.84 3.46 -7.58
N GLU A 61 -6.35 2.73 -6.59
CA GLU A 61 -7.73 2.92 -6.11
C GLU A 61 -7.91 4.28 -5.42
N TYR A 62 -6.93 4.77 -4.66
CA TYR A 62 -6.95 6.14 -4.13
C TYR A 62 -6.97 7.19 -5.25
N VAL A 63 -6.16 7.00 -6.29
CA VAL A 63 -6.14 7.94 -7.43
C VAL A 63 -7.42 7.84 -8.25
N ALA A 64 -7.99 6.64 -8.40
CA ALA A 64 -9.28 6.43 -9.04
C ALA A 64 -10.39 7.17 -8.28
N GLU A 65 -10.38 7.09 -6.94
CA GLU A 65 -11.33 7.79 -6.07
C GLU A 65 -11.22 9.31 -6.21
N LEU A 66 -10.00 9.85 -6.17
CA LEU A 66 -9.76 11.29 -6.35
C LEU A 66 -10.24 11.76 -7.73
N LEU A 67 -9.87 11.04 -8.81
CA LEU A 67 -10.30 11.38 -10.16
C LEU A 67 -11.82 11.31 -10.31
N PHE A 68 -12.47 10.32 -9.70
CA PHE A 68 -13.92 10.19 -9.73
C PHE A 68 -14.60 11.40 -9.08
N ARG A 69 -14.18 11.77 -7.85
CA ARG A 69 -14.70 12.97 -7.18
C ARG A 69 -14.48 14.25 -7.98
N VAL A 70 -13.29 14.40 -8.55
CA VAL A 70 -12.94 15.54 -9.42
C VAL A 70 -13.88 15.62 -10.64
N CYS A 71 -14.41 14.50 -11.12
CA CYS A 71 -15.31 14.44 -12.27
C CYS A 71 -16.79 14.62 -11.93
N LEU A 72 -17.21 14.49 -10.66
CA LEU A 72 -18.62 14.67 -10.27
C LEU A 72 -19.07 16.10 -10.58
N PRO A 73 -20.34 16.37 -10.95
CA PRO A 73 -20.83 17.73 -11.14
C PRO A 73 -20.60 18.62 -9.91
N GLN A 74 -20.33 19.93 -10.11
CA GLN A 74 -20.11 20.87 -9.00
C GLN A 74 -21.29 21.01 -8.04
N THR A 75 -22.50 20.67 -8.51
CA THR A 75 -23.72 20.60 -7.69
C THR A 75 -23.73 19.42 -6.72
N THR A 76 -22.83 18.46 -6.90
CA THR A 76 -22.71 17.29 -6.02
C THR A 76 -21.96 17.70 -4.77
N ASP A 77 -22.60 17.54 -3.61
CA ASP A 77 -21.96 17.77 -2.33
C ASP A 77 -21.11 16.55 -1.92
N THR A 78 -19.87 16.52 -2.41
CA THR A 78 -18.93 15.43 -2.16
C THR A 78 -18.57 15.26 -0.68
N SER A 79 -18.83 16.26 0.17
CA SER A 79 -18.64 16.16 1.62
C SER A 79 -19.60 15.20 2.30
N LYS A 80 -20.74 14.89 1.65
CA LYS A 80 -21.72 13.92 2.12
C LYS A 80 -21.42 12.49 1.69
N LEU A 81 -20.50 12.29 0.74
CA LEU A 81 -20.12 10.97 0.27
C LEU A 81 -19.20 10.31 1.28
N GLN A 82 -19.62 9.15 1.79
CA GLN A 82 -18.76 8.35 2.67
C GLN A 82 -17.65 7.69 1.84
N PHE A 83 -16.44 7.63 2.40
CA PHE A 83 -15.36 6.81 1.86
C PHE A 83 -15.18 5.58 2.75
N GLN A 84 -15.26 4.39 2.16
CA GLN A 84 -15.21 3.13 2.89
C GLN A 84 -14.22 2.16 2.25
N GLU A 85 -13.49 1.45 3.11
CA GLU A 85 -12.70 0.28 2.74
C GLU A 85 -13.49 -0.98 3.10
N LEU A 86 -13.68 -1.88 2.15
CA LEU A 86 -14.52 -3.07 2.33
C LEU A 86 -13.77 -4.36 2.04
N SER A 87 -13.87 -5.32 2.95
CA SER A 87 -13.43 -6.70 2.75
C SER A 87 -14.60 -7.55 2.24
N ILE A 88 -14.31 -8.44 1.29
CA ILE A 88 -15.28 -9.39 0.77
C ILE A 88 -15.28 -10.64 1.64
N SER A 89 -16.46 -10.99 2.16
CA SER A 89 -16.68 -12.11 3.08
C SER A 89 -17.36 -13.30 2.42
N SER A 90 -17.96 -13.14 1.24
CA SER A 90 -18.47 -14.27 0.43
C SER A 90 -18.39 -13.97 -1.07
N LYS A 91 -17.93 -14.93 -1.88
CA LYS A 91 -17.97 -14.79 -3.34
C LYS A 91 -19.39 -14.88 -3.90
N ASP A 92 -20.24 -15.68 -3.26
CA ASP A 92 -21.55 -16.08 -3.80
C ASP A 92 -22.72 -15.32 -3.14
N ASN A 93 -22.56 -14.87 -1.90
CA ASN A 93 -23.64 -14.24 -1.15
C ASN A 93 -23.14 -13.26 -0.08
N ASP A 94 -22.43 -12.21 -0.51
CA ASP A 94 -21.97 -11.16 0.40
C ASP A 94 -23.09 -10.16 0.71
N LEU A 95 -23.68 -10.27 1.90
CA LEU A 95 -24.78 -9.40 2.32
C LEU A 95 -24.34 -7.94 2.45
N ASN A 96 -23.09 -7.67 2.84
CA ASN A 96 -22.57 -6.32 2.95
C ASN A 96 -22.46 -5.68 1.56
N CYS A 97 -21.92 -6.40 0.58
CA CYS A 97 -21.86 -5.91 -0.80
C CYS A 97 -23.27 -5.68 -1.36
N LYS A 98 -24.21 -6.62 -1.15
CA LYS A 98 -25.61 -6.49 -1.60
C LYS A 98 -26.33 -5.27 -1.03
N ASN A 99 -26.04 -4.92 0.21
CA ASN A 99 -26.64 -3.76 0.88
C ASN A 99 -25.98 -2.43 0.47
N LEU A 100 -24.66 -2.42 0.32
CA LEU A 100 -23.90 -1.18 0.14
C LEU A 100 -23.73 -0.79 -1.33
N PHE A 101 -23.47 -1.75 -2.22
CA PHE A 101 -23.09 -1.47 -3.61
C PHE A 101 -24.15 -0.71 -4.42
N PRO A 102 -25.46 -0.98 -4.28
CA PRO A 102 -26.49 -0.31 -5.09
C PRO A 102 -26.51 1.21 -4.99
N THR A 103 -25.94 1.81 -3.93
CA THR A 103 -25.81 3.27 -3.75
C THR A 103 -24.35 3.75 -3.75
N SER A 104 -23.44 2.95 -4.29
CA SER A 104 -21.99 3.19 -4.21
C SER A 104 -21.30 3.26 -5.57
N ALA A 105 -20.29 4.11 -5.66
CA ALA A 105 -19.21 3.92 -6.62
C ALA A 105 -18.18 2.95 -6.05
N VAL A 106 -17.92 1.84 -6.74
CA VAL A 106 -17.01 0.78 -6.31
C VAL A 106 -15.79 0.77 -7.23
N LEU A 107 -14.60 0.86 -6.63
CA LEU A 107 -13.30 1.02 -7.31
C LEU A 107 -12.37 -0.13 -6.92
N GLY A 108 -11.83 -0.85 -7.91
CA GLY A 108 -10.85 -1.93 -7.70
C GLY A 108 -11.40 -3.21 -7.07
N ILE A 109 -12.73 -3.32 -6.89
CA ILE A 109 -13.37 -4.54 -6.38
C ILE A 109 -14.10 -5.26 -7.52
N GLY A 110 -13.67 -6.48 -7.82
CA GLY A 110 -14.20 -7.22 -8.96
C GLY A 110 -15.65 -7.67 -8.86
N SER A 111 -16.39 -7.53 -9.96
CA SER A 111 -17.82 -7.95 -10.06
C SER A 111 -18.06 -9.42 -9.76
N ILE A 112 -17.08 -10.28 -10.03
CA ILE A 112 -17.17 -11.73 -9.79
C ILE A 112 -16.99 -12.09 -8.31
N ALA A 113 -16.45 -11.16 -7.51
CA ALA A 113 -16.24 -11.35 -6.09
C ALA A 113 -17.32 -10.67 -5.22
N SER A 114 -18.31 -9.98 -5.80
CA SER A 114 -19.26 -9.16 -5.04
C SER A 114 -20.52 -9.88 -4.53
N GLY A 115 -20.57 -11.22 -4.58
CA GLY A 115 -21.78 -11.95 -4.17
C GLY A 115 -23.01 -11.69 -5.05
N GLY A 116 -22.81 -11.26 -6.30
CA GLY A 116 -23.89 -10.85 -7.20
C GLY A 116 -24.47 -9.46 -6.91
N ALA A 117 -23.80 -8.64 -6.10
CA ALA A 117 -24.19 -7.26 -5.87
C ALA A 117 -23.87 -6.37 -7.08
N ASN A 118 -24.81 -5.50 -7.46
CA ASN A 118 -24.62 -4.52 -8.52
C ASN A 118 -24.30 -3.15 -7.92
N ALA A 119 -23.17 -2.58 -8.30
CA ALA A 119 -22.78 -1.24 -7.90
C ALA A 119 -23.50 -0.18 -8.74
N LEU A 120 -23.74 1.01 -8.16
CA LEU A 120 -24.24 2.16 -8.90
C LEU A 120 -23.24 2.59 -9.99
N PHE A 121 -21.95 2.62 -9.62
CA PHE A 121 -20.83 2.73 -10.55
C PHE A 121 -19.81 1.66 -10.21
N LEU A 122 -19.30 0.95 -11.22
CA LEU A 122 -18.26 -0.06 -11.05
C LEU A 122 -17.07 0.28 -11.94
N PHE A 123 -15.89 0.39 -11.33
CA PHE A 123 -14.63 0.54 -12.03
C PHE A 123 -13.69 -0.58 -11.57
N ASP A 124 -13.51 -1.58 -12.42
CA ASP A 124 -12.71 -2.77 -12.15
C ASP A 124 -11.96 -3.20 -13.41
N GLU A 125 -10.66 -3.40 -13.26
CA GLU A 125 -9.72 -3.76 -14.31
C GLU A 125 -9.46 -5.27 -14.40
N HIS A 126 -9.91 -6.07 -13.43
CA HIS A 126 -9.47 -7.45 -13.27
C HIS A 126 -10.05 -8.42 -14.30
N ILE A 127 -11.29 -8.26 -14.78
CA ILE A 127 -11.93 -9.29 -15.63
C ILE A 127 -12.84 -8.71 -16.73
N ASN A 128 -12.59 -9.07 -18.00
CA ASN A 128 -13.54 -8.89 -19.11
C ASN A 128 -14.66 -9.97 -19.05
N LYS A 129 -15.81 -9.74 -19.69
CA LYS A 129 -16.96 -10.69 -19.72
C LYS A 129 -16.61 -12.11 -20.23
N GLU A 130 -15.43 -12.30 -20.81
CA GLU A 130 -14.92 -13.57 -21.34
C GLU A 130 -13.83 -14.21 -20.45
N GLY A 131 -13.51 -13.61 -19.30
CA GLY A 131 -12.70 -14.21 -18.24
C GLY A 131 -11.19 -14.31 -18.49
N LYS A 132 -10.61 -13.58 -19.45
CA LYS A 132 -9.23 -13.87 -19.92
C LYS A 132 -8.22 -12.73 -19.91
N SER A 133 -8.62 -11.46 -19.77
CA SER A 133 -7.63 -10.36 -19.73
C SER A 133 -8.12 -9.12 -18.98
N ARG A 134 -7.16 -8.37 -18.42
CA ARG A 134 -7.40 -7.04 -17.83
C ARG A 134 -8.08 -6.11 -18.84
N THR A 135 -9.03 -5.31 -18.39
CA THR A 135 -9.76 -4.33 -19.24
C THR A 135 -9.03 -2.99 -19.36
N ALA A 136 -8.14 -2.69 -18.41
CA ALA A 136 -7.28 -1.51 -18.39
C ALA A 136 -5.99 -1.73 -17.57
N GLU A 137 -5.06 -0.78 -17.65
CA GLU A 137 -3.79 -0.80 -16.91
C GLU A 137 -3.93 -0.60 -15.39
N SER A 138 -5.04 -0.02 -14.92
CA SER A 138 -5.37 0.19 -13.51
C SER A 138 -6.83 0.63 -13.36
N CYS A 139 -7.39 0.60 -12.15
CA CYS A 139 -8.72 1.15 -11.87
C CYS A 139 -8.78 2.65 -12.18
N SER A 140 -7.72 3.38 -11.84
CA SER A 140 -7.63 4.83 -12.09
C SER A 140 -7.69 5.20 -13.57
N GLN A 141 -7.14 4.36 -14.46
CA GLN A 141 -7.23 4.54 -15.90
C GLN A 141 -8.67 4.38 -16.42
N ILE A 142 -9.47 3.48 -15.83
CA ILE A 142 -10.88 3.30 -16.19
C ILE A 142 -11.67 4.56 -15.85
N VAL A 143 -11.49 5.11 -14.65
CA VAL A 143 -12.14 6.37 -14.25
C VAL A 143 -11.75 7.51 -15.19
N ALA A 144 -10.45 7.66 -15.48
CA ALA A 144 -9.95 8.69 -16.38
C ALA A 144 -10.58 8.59 -17.78
N ASN A 145 -10.57 7.40 -18.38
CA ASN A 145 -11.16 7.16 -19.70
C ASN A 145 -12.68 7.38 -19.74
N SER A 146 -13.37 7.13 -18.61
CA SER A 146 -14.82 7.27 -18.51
C SER A 146 -15.27 8.73 -18.55
N PHE A 147 -14.49 9.65 -17.97
CA PHE A 147 -14.96 11.01 -17.68
C PHE A 147 -14.08 12.13 -18.23
N ILE A 148 -12.83 11.85 -18.63
CA ILE A 148 -11.86 12.87 -19.02
C ILE A 148 -11.35 12.58 -20.44
N PRO A 149 -12.02 13.08 -21.50
CA PRO A 149 -11.63 12.81 -22.89
C PRO A 149 -10.20 13.24 -23.23
N THR A 150 -9.73 14.32 -22.60
CA THR A 150 -8.37 14.84 -22.78
C THR A 150 -7.75 15.11 -21.42
N LEU A 151 -6.81 14.25 -21.00
CA LEU A 151 -6.09 14.40 -19.75
C LEU A 151 -5.05 15.53 -19.84
N PRO A 152 -5.03 16.50 -18.90
CA PRO A 152 -3.93 17.43 -18.77
C PRO A 152 -2.61 16.69 -18.56
N GLN A 153 -1.51 17.24 -19.10
CA GLN A 153 -0.20 16.59 -19.07
C GLN A 153 0.30 16.27 -17.64
N SER A 154 0.01 17.12 -16.65
CA SER A 154 0.36 16.88 -15.25
C SER A 154 -0.35 15.65 -14.69
N VAL A 155 -1.67 15.56 -14.87
CA VAL A 155 -2.50 14.42 -14.46
C VAL A 155 -2.07 13.14 -15.19
N TYR A 156 -1.87 13.23 -16.51
CA TYR A 156 -1.39 12.10 -17.32
C TYR A 156 -0.02 11.58 -16.84
N THR A 157 0.88 12.47 -16.43
CA THR A 157 2.22 12.08 -15.98
C THR A 157 2.15 11.25 -14.70
N VAL A 158 1.29 11.63 -13.75
CA VAL A 158 1.05 10.87 -12.50
C VAL A 158 0.33 9.56 -12.80
N LEU A 159 -0.75 9.60 -13.60
CA LEU A 159 -1.52 8.41 -13.97
C LEU A 159 -0.65 7.36 -14.69
N ARG A 160 0.23 7.80 -15.59
CA ARG A 160 1.16 6.89 -16.29
C ARG A 160 2.09 6.16 -15.32
N GLU A 161 2.60 6.83 -14.29
CA GLU A 161 3.45 6.19 -13.29
C GLU A 161 2.69 5.14 -12.49
N ILE A 162 1.47 5.47 -12.05
CA ILE A 162 0.58 4.55 -11.34
C ILE A 162 0.29 3.32 -12.19
N ASN A 163 -0.16 3.51 -13.43
CA ASN A 163 -0.44 2.41 -14.36
C ASN A 163 0.79 1.53 -14.61
N THR A 164 1.97 2.15 -14.77
CA THR A 164 3.21 1.41 -15.00
C THR A 164 3.53 0.51 -13.81
N ILE A 165 3.43 1.06 -12.58
CA ILE A 165 3.72 0.32 -11.35
C ILE A 165 2.68 -0.76 -11.10
N ASP A 166 1.40 -0.49 -11.36
CA ASP A 166 0.35 -1.48 -11.16
C ASP A 166 0.44 -2.63 -12.18
N SER A 167 0.77 -2.31 -13.44
CA SER A 167 0.90 -3.32 -14.50
C SER A 167 2.19 -4.13 -14.41
N PHE A 168 3.31 -3.52 -14.00
CA PHE A 168 4.64 -4.12 -14.13
C PHE A 168 5.46 -4.21 -12.82
N ALA A 169 4.91 -3.76 -11.69
CA ALA A 169 5.63 -3.56 -10.44
C ALA A 169 6.85 -2.61 -10.61
N GLY A 170 7.87 -2.75 -9.75
CA GLY A 170 9.13 -2.00 -9.88
C GLY A 170 9.14 -0.61 -9.24
N ALA A 171 8.16 -0.28 -8.40
CA ALA A 171 8.22 0.91 -7.55
C ALA A 171 9.47 0.88 -6.65
N HIS A 172 10.16 2.01 -6.53
CA HIS A 172 11.29 2.14 -5.60
C HIS A 172 10.81 1.87 -4.16
N SER A 173 11.68 1.39 -3.26
CA SER A 173 11.30 1.11 -1.87
C SER A 173 10.78 2.34 -1.11
N GLN A 174 11.19 3.55 -1.53
CA GLN A 174 10.70 4.83 -0.99
C GLN A 174 9.52 5.43 -1.77
N HIS A 175 8.95 4.71 -2.72
CA HIS A 175 7.75 5.15 -3.42
C HIS A 175 6.56 5.14 -2.45
N ILE A 176 5.72 6.18 -2.46
CA ILE A 176 4.61 6.30 -1.50
C ILE A 176 3.62 5.13 -1.60
N GLY A 177 3.46 4.53 -2.78
CA GLY A 177 2.65 3.31 -2.97
C GLY A 177 3.11 2.11 -2.12
N ASN A 178 4.41 1.99 -1.83
CA ASN A 178 4.91 0.97 -0.90
C ASN A 178 4.68 1.39 0.56
N ILE A 179 4.78 2.68 0.87
CA ILE A 179 4.55 3.21 2.22
C ILE A 179 3.05 3.14 2.59
N ILE A 180 2.14 3.27 1.62
CA ILE A 180 0.69 3.12 1.83
C ILE A 180 0.36 1.69 2.30
N LYS A 181 1.00 0.67 1.71
CA LYS A 181 0.85 -0.73 2.18
C LYS A 181 1.25 -0.88 3.64
N ASP A 182 2.32 -0.21 4.04
CA ASP A 182 2.79 -0.18 5.43
C ASP A 182 1.86 0.59 6.37
N ILE A 183 1.22 1.67 5.89
CA ILE A 183 0.24 2.45 6.67
C ILE A 183 -0.94 1.56 7.09
N HIS A 184 -1.38 0.64 6.22
CA HIS A 184 -2.50 -0.27 6.53
C HIS A 184 -2.20 -1.24 7.67
N GLU A 185 -0.92 -1.59 7.86
CA GLU A 185 -0.46 -2.50 8.91
C GLU A 185 -0.01 -1.76 10.18
N THR A 186 0.22 -0.45 10.09
CA THR A 186 0.75 0.33 11.21
C THR A 186 -0.35 0.68 12.21
N ARG A 187 -0.10 0.36 13.48
CA ARG A 187 -0.90 0.83 14.60
C ARG A 187 -0.31 2.12 15.17
N PHE A 188 -0.97 3.22 14.86
CA PHE A 188 -0.62 4.56 15.31
C PHE A 188 -0.95 4.71 16.78
N ALA A 189 -0.02 5.28 17.53
CA ALA A 189 -0.22 5.56 18.93
C ALA A 189 -0.79 6.97 19.09
N PHE A 190 -2.01 7.06 19.61
CA PHE A 190 -2.72 8.32 19.87
C PHE A 190 -2.33 8.91 21.23
N ASP A 191 -1.98 8.03 22.17
CA ASP A 191 -1.38 8.34 23.46
C ASP A 191 -0.45 7.18 23.89
N HIS A 192 0.05 7.19 25.12
CA HIS A 192 0.97 6.15 25.61
C HIS A 192 0.35 4.74 25.74
N ASN A 193 -0.98 4.64 25.79
CA ASN A 193 -1.74 3.41 26.06
C ASN A 193 -2.66 3.03 24.90
N THR A 194 -3.02 3.97 24.03
CA THR A 194 -4.00 3.78 22.96
C THR A 194 -3.31 3.69 21.60
N LYS A 195 -3.42 2.52 20.97
CA LYS A 195 -2.95 2.25 19.60
C LYS A 195 -4.08 1.77 18.71
N GLY A 196 -4.22 2.35 17.52
CA GLY A 196 -5.20 1.94 16.52
C GLY A 196 -4.72 2.18 15.10
N TYR A 197 -5.43 1.63 14.13
CA TYR A 197 -5.17 1.89 12.72
C TYR A 197 -5.70 3.28 12.36
N LEU A 198 -5.09 3.94 11.36
CA LEU A 198 -5.69 5.13 10.79
C LEU A 198 -7.01 4.78 10.11
N ASP A 199 -8.02 5.60 10.33
CA ASP A 199 -9.27 5.47 9.59
C ASP A 199 -9.07 5.75 8.09
N ALA A 200 -10.01 5.28 7.28
CA ALA A 200 -9.97 5.39 5.84
C ALA A 200 -9.88 6.86 5.36
N ASN A 201 -10.46 7.82 6.08
CA ASN A 201 -10.43 9.23 5.70
C ASN A 201 -9.06 9.87 5.94
N TRP A 202 -8.34 9.49 7.01
CA TRP A 202 -6.95 9.88 7.18
C TRP A 202 -6.10 9.38 6.01
N LYS A 203 -6.19 8.10 5.69
CA LYS A 203 -5.41 7.49 4.60
C LYS A 203 -5.71 8.16 3.25
N ARG A 204 -7.00 8.33 2.93
CA ARG A 204 -7.45 9.09 1.75
C ARG A 204 -6.84 10.50 1.70
N ALA A 205 -6.96 11.27 2.78
CA ALA A 205 -6.49 12.65 2.81
C ALA A 205 -4.97 12.77 2.64
N LEU A 206 -4.20 11.85 3.21
CA LEU A 206 -2.74 11.81 3.07
C LEU A 206 -2.33 11.55 1.60
N VAL A 207 -2.96 10.57 0.95
CA VAL A 207 -2.66 10.21 -0.44
C VAL A 207 -3.11 11.32 -1.38
N ASP A 208 -4.34 11.82 -1.23
CA ASP A 208 -4.89 12.94 -2.01
C ASP A 208 -3.97 14.15 -1.99
N ALA A 209 -3.49 14.54 -0.81
CA ALA A 209 -2.65 15.70 -0.64
C ALA A 209 -1.30 15.53 -1.34
N CYS A 210 -0.72 14.32 -1.32
CA CYS A 210 0.52 14.01 -2.04
C CYS A 210 0.32 14.03 -3.56
N ILE A 211 -0.73 13.39 -4.07
CA ILE A 211 -1.03 13.36 -5.50
C ILE A 211 -1.29 14.77 -6.03
N THR A 212 -2.14 15.53 -5.33
CA THR A 212 -2.46 16.92 -5.66
C THR A 212 -1.22 17.81 -5.61
N ALA A 213 -0.33 17.63 -4.62
CA ALA A 213 0.89 18.42 -4.52
C ALA A 213 1.86 18.18 -5.68
N VAL A 214 1.98 16.93 -6.14
CA VAL A 214 2.79 16.60 -7.32
C VAL A 214 2.19 17.23 -8.58
N ILE A 215 0.88 17.13 -8.78
CA ILE A 215 0.18 17.79 -9.90
C ILE A 215 0.40 19.32 -9.82
N TYR A 216 0.27 19.92 -8.64
CA TYR A 216 0.51 21.35 -8.43
C TYR A 216 1.91 21.76 -8.85
N CYS A 217 2.93 20.99 -8.47
CA CYS A 217 4.32 21.29 -8.86
C CYS A 217 4.52 21.19 -10.38
N LEU A 218 3.95 20.17 -11.02
CA LEU A 218 4.00 20.02 -12.48
C LEU A 218 3.31 21.19 -13.21
N GLU A 219 2.15 21.64 -12.72
CA GLU A 219 1.41 22.77 -13.30
C GLU A 219 2.11 24.11 -13.12
N ASN A 220 2.91 24.25 -12.06
CA ASN A 220 3.64 25.49 -11.73
C ASN A 220 5.14 25.43 -12.10
N ASN A 221 5.56 24.44 -12.90
CA ASN A 221 6.96 24.24 -13.32
C ASN A 221 7.96 24.17 -12.15
N ILE A 222 7.53 23.63 -11.01
CA ILE A 222 8.40 23.38 -9.86
C ILE A 222 9.14 22.06 -10.12
N ASP A 223 10.47 22.13 -10.17
CA ASP A 223 11.32 20.99 -10.50
C ASP A 223 11.28 19.91 -9.41
N LEU A 224 10.73 18.73 -9.73
CA LEU A 224 10.71 17.55 -8.87
C LEU A 224 11.84 16.55 -9.15
N PHE A 225 12.56 16.71 -10.27
CA PHE A 225 13.54 15.72 -10.74
C PHE A 225 14.97 16.13 -10.43
N GLY A 226 15.29 17.40 -10.61
CA GLY A 226 16.59 17.97 -10.30
C GLY A 226 16.72 18.35 -8.82
N LYS A 227 17.94 18.78 -8.48
CA LYS A 227 18.32 19.28 -7.15
C LYS A 227 17.97 18.32 -6.00
N PRO A 228 18.57 17.11 -5.96
CA PRO A 228 18.29 16.13 -4.91
C PRO A 228 18.55 16.65 -3.49
N GLU A 229 19.45 17.63 -3.32
CA GLU A 229 19.74 18.22 -2.02
C GLU A 229 18.56 19.02 -1.45
N GLU A 230 17.84 19.81 -2.26
CA GLU A 230 16.64 20.52 -1.79
C GLU A 230 15.54 19.54 -1.33
N LYS A 231 15.44 18.36 -1.96
CA LYS A 231 14.48 17.31 -1.59
C LYS A 231 14.93 16.59 -0.33
N ALA A 232 16.23 16.39 -0.16
CA ALA A 232 16.80 15.88 1.08
C ALA A 232 16.57 16.84 2.25
N ASP A 233 16.70 18.15 2.03
CA ASP A 233 16.49 19.17 3.06
C ASP A 233 15.03 19.23 3.53
N ALA A 234 14.07 19.24 2.59
CA ALA A 234 12.65 19.17 2.94
C ALA A 234 12.34 17.92 3.77
N LEU A 235 12.88 16.77 3.36
CA LEU A 235 12.71 15.50 4.05
C LEU A 235 13.37 15.51 5.44
N LYS A 236 14.59 16.05 5.56
CA LYS A 236 15.32 16.20 6.83
C LYS A 236 14.58 17.09 7.81
N GLN A 237 14.00 18.21 7.35
CA GLN A 237 13.20 19.11 8.18
C GLN A 237 11.96 18.39 8.72
N SER A 238 11.24 17.65 7.86
CA SER A 238 10.06 16.89 8.28
C SER A 238 10.42 15.76 9.28
N LEU A 239 11.52 15.05 9.06
CA LEU A 239 12.01 13.99 9.97
C LEU A 239 12.44 14.58 11.32
N THR A 240 13.11 15.75 11.31
CA THR A 240 13.48 16.45 12.54
C THR A 240 12.25 16.85 13.33
N ASN A 241 11.22 17.39 12.66
CA ASN A 241 9.95 17.72 13.30
C ASN A 241 9.26 16.48 13.89
N TYR A 242 9.27 15.34 13.17
CA TYR A 242 8.77 14.08 13.69
C TYR A 242 9.57 13.63 14.93
N ALA A 243 10.89 13.59 14.86
CA ALA A 243 11.74 13.13 15.95
C ALA A 243 11.56 13.97 17.24
N GLN A 244 11.33 15.27 17.10
CA GLN A 244 11.07 16.17 18.24
C GLN A 244 9.70 15.93 18.90
N LYS A 245 8.69 15.54 18.10
CA LYS A 245 7.30 15.36 18.55
C LYS A 245 6.90 13.91 18.78
N SER A 246 7.75 12.96 18.41
CA SER A 246 7.46 11.54 18.49
C SER A 246 7.27 11.12 19.95
N ILE A 247 6.17 10.41 20.21
CA ILE A 247 5.90 9.84 21.53
C ILE A 247 6.88 8.72 21.89
N HIS A 248 7.58 8.17 20.89
CA HIS A 248 8.54 7.07 21.05
C HIS A 248 9.93 7.54 21.47
N ARG A 249 10.14 8.86 21.66
CA ARG A 249 11.45 9.46 21.97
C ARG A 249 12.19 8.81 23.15
N ASN A 250 11.45 8.22 24.09
CA ASN A 250 11.98 7.56 25.27
C ASN A 250 12.20 6.05 25.11
N HIS A 251 11.83 5.46 23.97
CA HIS A 251 12.06 4.05 23.68
C HIS A 251 13.58 3.78 23.56
N GLU A 252 14.07 2.69 24.14
CA GLU A 252 15.51 2.36 24.17
C GLU A 252 16.16 2.33 22.77
N LYS A 253 15.43 1.79 21.78
CA LYS A 253 15.85 1.71 20.38
C LYS A 253 15.56 2.98 19.55
N PHE A 254 15.05 4.06 20.14
CA PHE A 254 14.62 5.25 19.39
C PHE A 254 15.78 5.88 18.60
N LYS A 255 16.90 6.17 19.26
CA LYS A 255 18.07 6.82 18.63
C LYS A 255 18.61 5.98 17.47
N GLU A 256 18.78 4.67 17.67
CA GLU A 256 19.26 3.75 16.64
C GLU A 256 18.29 3.66 15.46
N THR A 257 16.98 3.62 15.74
CA THR A 257 15.94 3.56 14.71
C THR A 257 15.90 4.85 13.90
N ASN A 258 15.89 6.00 14.56
CA ASN A 258 15.89 7.30 13.89
C ASN A 258 17.16 7.53 13.05
N GLN A 259 18.33 7.11 13.54
CA GLN A 259 19.56 7.18 12.76
C GLN A 259 19.49 6.30 11.52
N GLY A 260 19.03 5.04 11.64
CA GLY A 260 18.88 4.15 10.48
C GLY A 260 17.91 4.69 9.42
N ILE A 261 16.84 5.36 9.84
CA ILE A 261 15.92 6.06 8.93
C ILE A 261 16.64 7.22 8.24
N SER A 262 17.35 8.06 9.00
CA SER A 262 18.14 9.16 8.44
C SER A 262 19.13 8.65 7.38
N ASP A 263 19.88 7.59 7.67
CA ASP A 263 20.87 7.02 6.76
C ASP A 263 20.25 6.45 5.48
N THR A 264 19.07 5.85 5.60
CA THR A 264 18.35 5.21 4.48
C THR A 264 17.67 6.24 3.60
N TYR A 265 17.06 7.26 4.19
CA TYR A 265 16.15 8.18 3.51
C TYR A 265 16.76 9.53 3.16
N LEU A 266 17.87 9.98 3.76
CA LEU A 266 18.41 11.32 3.46
C LEU A 266 19.47 11.35 2.35
N ASN A 267 20.01 10.21 1.91
CA ASN A 267 20.96 10.17 0.79
C ASN A 267 20.27 10.23 -0.58
N GLN A 268 19.68 11.38 -0.91
CA GLN A 268 18.88 11.56 -2.12
C GLN A 268 19.70 11.59 -3.42
N LYS A 269 21.00 11.89 -3.36
CA LYS A 269 21.90 11.73 -4.53
C LYS A 269 21.95 10.29 -4.98
N LYS A 270 22.12 9.35 -4.05
CA LYS A 270 22.14 7.91 -4.34
C LYS A 270 20.78 7.42 -4.85
N ILE A 271 19.69 7.90 -4.26
CA ILE A 271 18.33 7.50 -4.64
C ILE A 271 17.99 8.01 -6.05
N PHE A 272 18.30 9.27 -6.36
CA PHE A 272 17.98 9.85 -7.67
C PHE A 272 18.86 9.28 -8.79
N GLY A 273 20.09 8.86 -8.46
CA GLY A 273 20.97 8.12 -9.37
C GLY A 273 20.70 6.61 -9.39
N SER A 274 19.76 6.11 -8.60
CA SER A 274 19.43 4.68 -8.53
C SER A 274 18.71 4.26 -9.81
N PRO A 275 19.10 3.13 -10.43
CA PRO A 275 18.36 2.58 -11.56
C PRO A 275 16.94 2.15 -11.14
N ASN A 276 16.65 2.03 -9.84
CA ASN A 276 15.31 1.69 -9.35
C ASN A 276 14.42 2.91 -9.08
N ALA A 277 14.91 4.14 -9.31
CA ALA A 277 14.13 5.37 -9.18
C ALA A 277 13.55 5.87 -10.52
N VAL A 278 13.47 4.98 -11.51
CA VAL A 278 12.87 5.22 -12.83
C VAL A 278 11.79 4.18 -13.11
N LEU A 279 10.89 4.49 -14.04
CA LEU A 279 9.83 3.59 -14.51
C LEU A 279 10.42 2.42 -15.27
N ARG A 280 9.85 1.23 -15.07
CA ARG A 280 10.30 -0.03 -15.67
C ARG A 280 9.15 -0.78 -16.33
N ASP A 281 9.45 -1.51 -17.39
CA ASP A 281 8.50 -2.41 -18.06
C ASP A 281 8.43 -3.79 -17.39
N ARG A 282 7.55 -4.67 -17.90
CA ARG A 282 7.40 -6.06 -17.43
C ARG A 282 8.69 -6.90 -17.41
N ASN A 283 9.67 -6.55 -18.23
CA ASN A 283 10.95 -7.23 -18.33
C ASN A 283 12.01 -6.55 -17.45
N SER A 284 11.59 -5.65 -16.55
CA SER A 284 12.45 -4.81 -15.73
C SER A 284 13.39 -3.89 -16.53
N ASN A 285 13.08 -3.56 -17.80
CA ASN A 285 13.87 -2.58 -18.55
C ASN A 285 13.40 -1.15 -18.25
N GLU A 286 14.31 -0.19 -18.29
CA GLU A 286 13.97 1.22 -18.09
C GLU A 286 13.08 1.75 -19.22
N ILE A 287 11.97 2.39 -18.85
CA ILE A 287 11.10 3.08 -19.80
C ILE A 287 11.71 4.44 -20.13
N LYS A 288 11.90 4.71 -21.42
CA LYS A 288 12.51 5.94 -21.95
C LYS A 288 11.47 6.85 -22.58
N ASN A 289 11.67 8.16 -22.44
CA ASN A 289 10.88 9.17 -23.13
C ASN A 289 11.28 9.28 -24.62
N LYS A 290 10.57 10.13 -25.38
CA LYS A 290 10.85 10.40 -26.81
C LYS A 290 12.29 10.89 -27.09
N LYS A 291 13.00 11.39 -26.08
CA LYS A 291 14.40 11.84 -26.17
C LYS A 291 15.40 10.77 -25.72
N GLY A 292 14.96 9.53 -25.51
CA GLY A 292 15.80 8.41 -25.08
C GLY A 292 16.24 8.46 -23.62
N ARG A 293 15.70 9.37 -22.78
CA ARG A 293 16.04 9.47 -21.35
C ARG A 293 15.07 8.65 -20.51
N SER A 294 15.59 7.94 -19.52
CA SER A 294 14.80 7.18 -18.56
C SER A 294 13.82 8.08 -17.80
N ILE A 295 12.61 7.59 -17.57
CA ILE A 295 11.53 8.37 -16.95
C ILE A 295 11.59 8.18 -15.43
N PRO A 296 11.88 9.22 -14.63
CA PRO A 296 11.96 9.08 -13.17
C PRO A 296 10.59 8.87 -12.50
N GLN A 297 10.56 8.14 -11.38
CA GLN A 297 9.37 7.98 -10.52
C GLN A 297 9.11 9.26 -9.70
N LEU A 298 8.03 9.98 -9.95
CA LEU A 298 7.62 11.20 -9.23
C LEU A 298 7.26 10.94 -7.77
N LEU A 299 6.61 9.81 -7.47
CA LEU A 299 5.98 9.57 -6.18
C LEU A 299 6.95 8.95 -5.17
N ILE A 300 8.22 9.36 -5.23
CA ILE A 300 9.25 9.06 -4.23
C ILE A 300 9.05 9.98 -3.02
N LEU A 301 9.16 9.44 -1.81
CA LEU A 301 8.86 10.15 -0.55
C LEU A 301 9.50 11.55 -0.45
N SER A 302 10.76 11.72 -0.85
CA SER A 302 11.45 13.02 -0.84
C SER A 302 10.88 14.03 -1.83
N ARG A 303 10.48 13.57 -3.02
CA ARG A 303 9.80 14.39 -4.04
C ARG A 303 8.41 14.79 -3.56
N CYS A 304 7.67 13.86 -2.97
CA CYS A 304 6.37 14.14 -2.36
C CYS A 304 6.49 15.12 -1.19
N CYS A 305 7.51 15.01 -0.34
CA CYS A 305 7.74 15.94 0.78
C CYS A 305 7.96 17.35 0.28
N PHE A 306 8.85 17.49 -0.69
CA PHE A 306 9.13 18.77 -1.32
C PHE A 306 7.91 19.33 -2.06
N ALA A 307 7.17 18.48 -2.76
CA ALA A 307 5.94 18.87 -3.44
C ALA A 307 4.89 19.38 -2.44
N CYS A 308 4.67 18.66 -1.34
CA CYS A 308 3.74 19.08 -0.28
C CYS A 308 4.17 20.42 0.31
N TYR A 309 5.46 20.63 0.56
CA TYR A 309 5.96 21.90 1.09
C TYR A 309 5.63 23.08 0.17
N ASN A 310 5.81 22.91 -1.15
CA ASN A 310 5.52 23.95 -2.14
C ASN A 310 4.01 24.14 -2.39
N CYS A 311 3.23 23.07 -2.30
CA CYS A 311 1.80 23.09 -2.55
C CYS A 311 1.01 23.60 -1.35
N TRP A 312 1.27 23.06 -0.15
CA TRP A 312 0.48 23.23 1.06
C TRP A 312 1.17 24.06 2.15
N GLY A 313 2.48 24.30 2.02
CA GLY A 313 3.28 24.95 3.04
C GLY A 313 3.71 24.01 4.17
N LYS A 314 4.54 24.54 5.08
CA LYS A 314 5.23 23.77 6.11
C LYS A 314 4.28 23.02 7.05
N ILE A 315 3.25 23.69 7.58
CA ILE A 315 2.39 23.14 8.64
C ILE A 315 1.63 21.90 8.15
N ILE A 316 0.98 21.98 7.00
CA ILE A 316 0.24 20.85 6.43
C ILE A 316 1.20 19.74 6.01
N THR A 317 2.37 20.09 5.47
CA THR A 317 3.41 19.11 5.14
C THR A 317 3.87 18.35 6.37
N ASP A 318 4.12 19.04 7.49
CA ASP A 318 4.51 18.43 8.76
C ASP A 318 3.42 17.47 9.27
N ILE A 319 2.13 17.82 9.14
CA ILE A 319 1.02 16.93 9.50
C ILE A 319 1.02 15.68 8.62
N ILE A 320 1.11 15.82 7.29
CA ILE A 320 1.12 14.70 6.36
C ILE A 320 2.31 13.77 6.64
N PHE A 321 3.51 14.35 6.73
CA PHE A 321 4.74 13.58 6.88
C PHE A 321 4.94 13.00 8.27
N MET A 322 4.30 13.56 9.31
CA MET A 322 4.27 12.91 10.63
C MET A 322 3.67 11.50 10.56
N HIS A 323 2.66 11.28 9.70
CA HIS A 323 2.03 9.96 9.54
C HIS A 323 2.92 8.98 8.76
N PHE A 324 3.56 9.45 7.68
CA PHE A 324 4.54 8.63 6.95
C PHE A 324 5.75 8.28 7.82
N TRP A 325 6.26 9.23 8.61
CA TRP A 325 7.37 8.98 9.52
C TRP A 325 6.99 8.03 10.66
N GLU A 326 5.80 8.15 11.23
CA GLU A 326 5.32 7.19 12.23
C GLU A 326 5.27 5.77 11.66
N THR A 327 4.74 5.61 10.44
CA THR A 327 4.71 4.33 9.72
C THR A 327 6.12 3.74 9.55
N ILE A 328 7.02 4.53 8.97
CA ILE A 328 8.40 4.10 8.72
C ILE A 328 9.11 3.78 10.04
N PHE A 329 8.90 4.61 11.07
CA PHE A 329 9.52 4.44 12.38
C PHE A 329 9.04 3.17 13.08
N GLN A 330 7.73 2.93 13.15
CA GLN A 330 7.16 1.71 13.73
C GLN A 330 7.68 0.46 13.03
N ASN A 331 7.69 0.45 11.69
CA ASN A 331 8.19 -0.70 10.93
C ASN A 331 9.67 -0.97 11.21
N GLN A 332 10.51 0.06 11.25
CA GLN A 332 11.93 -0.11 11.55
C GLN A 332 12.16 -0.54 13.02
N LEU A 333 11.38 0.00 13.95
CA LEU A 333 11.44 -0.37 15.36
C LEU A 333 11.03 -1.84 15.56
N ASN A 334 9.87 -2.23 15.03
CA ASN A 334 9.34 -3.58 15.15
C ASN A 334 10.23 -4.60 14.44
N PHE A 335 10.81 -4.25 13.29
CA PHE A 335 11.80 -5.08 12.62
C PHE A 335 13.02 -5.34 13.52
N ARG A 336 13.54 -4.31 14.21
CA ARG A 336 14.69 -4.47 15.13
C ARG A 336 14.34 -5.36 16.31
N ILE A 337 13.18 -5.15 16.93
CA ILE A 337 12.69 -6.00 18.04
C ILE A 337 12.56 -7.45 17.56
N MET A 338 11.87 -7.67 16.43
CA MET A 338 11.67 -9.00 15.88
C MET A 338 12.99 -9.68 15.52
N ARG A 339 13.94 -8.96 14.94
CA ARG A 339 15.29 -9.48 14.63
C ARG A 339 16.01 -9.96 15.89
N ASP A 340 15.92 -9.19 16.98
CA ASP A 340 16.57 -9.54 18.24
C ASP A 340 15.91 -10.78 18.89
N GLU A 341 14.58 -10.87 18.82
CA GLU A 341 13.80 -12.03 19.27
C GLU A 341 14.11 -13.29 18.46
N VAL A 342 14.19 -13.18 17.14
CA VAL A 342 14.60 -14.29 16.25
C VAL A 342 16.01 -14.75 16.58
N LYS A 343 16.97 -13.83 16.75
CA LYS A 343 18.34 -14.17 17.13
C LYS A 343 18.40 -14.91 18.47
N SER A 344 17.63 -14.46 19.45
CA SER A 344 17.51 -15.09 20.77
C SER A 344 16.89 -16.48 20.69
N ALA A 345 15.81 -16.65 19.93
CA ALA A 345 15.11 -17.92 19.76
C ALA A 345 15.99 -18.98 19.08
N PHE A 346 16.60 -18.66 17.94
CA PHE A 346 17.43 -19.60 17.18
C PHE A 346 18.76 -19.94 17.86
N GLY A 347 19.22 -19.12 18.81
CA GLY A 347 20.39 -19.41 19.64
C GLY A 347 20.15 -20.53 20.68
N LYS A 348 18.89 -20.88 20.95
CA LYS A 348 18.53 -21.95 21.89
C LYS A 348 18.43 -23.30 21.17
N LYS A 349 18.78 -24.40 21.85
CA LYS A 349 18.50 -25.75 21.36
C LYS A 349 17.00 -26.04 21.50
N GLY A 350 16.36 -26.47 20.42
CA GLY A 350 14.93 -26.80 20.39
C GLY A 350 14.29 -26.62 19.03
N GLU A 351 13.01 -26.98 18.96
CA GLU A 351 12.15 -26.87 17.77
C GLU A 351 10.99 -25.88 17.94
N ARG A 352 10.70 -25.46 19.18
CA ARG A 352 9.58 -24.56 19.52
C ARG A 352 10.06 -23.50 20.49
N PHE A 353 9.77 -22.24 20.18
CA PHE A 353 10.22 -21.08 20.95
C PHE A 353 9.07 -20.09 21.11
N ASN A 354 8.79 -19.71 22.35
CA ASN A 354 7.88 -18.61 22.63
C ASN A 354 8.72 -17.35 22.85
N THR A 355 8.40 -16.29 22.12
CA THR A 355 9.03 -14.97 22.23
C THR A 355 8.03 -13.96 22.79
N THR A 356 8.49 -12.75 23.09
CA THR A 356 7.58 -11.67 23.51
C THR A 356 6.62 -11.27 22.38
N VAL A 357 7.00 -11.50 21.12
CA VAL A 357 6.29 -11.05 19.91
C VAL A 357 5.53 -12.16 19.17
N GLY A 358 5.68 -13.42 19.56
CA GLY A 358 4.99 -14.54 18.94
C GLY A 358 5.53 -15.92 19.28
N SER A 359 5.06 -16.91 18.52
CA SER A 359 5.50 -18.30 18.62
C SER A 359 6.27 -18.68 17.36
N LEU A 360 7.45 -19.25 17.53
CA LEU A 360 8.32 -19.70 16.46
C LEU A 360 8.52 -21.21 16.53
N LYS A 361 8.42 -21.89 15.38
CA LYS A 361 8.80 -23.29 15.26
C LYS A 361 9.87 -23.46 14.19
N ARG A 362 10.79 -24.40 14.40
CA ARG A 362 11.84 -24.75 13.43
C ARG A 362 12.08 -26.25 13.46
N LYS A 363 12.15 -26.87 12.28
CA LYS A 363 12.67 -28.22 12.09
C LYS A 363 13.69 -28.20 10.96
N ILE A 364 14.77 -28.96 11.13
CA ILE A 364 15.80 -29.13 10.10
C ILE A 364 15.56 -30.51 9.48
N LEU A 365 15.31 -30.52 8.17
CA LEU A 365 15.11 -31.73 7.38
C LEU A 365 16.36 -32.05 6.56
N GLY A 366 16.38 -33.19 5.88
CA GLY A 366 17.50 -33.63 5.05
C GLY A 366 18.00 -32.53 4.09
N ASN A 367 19.31 -32.54 3.82
CA ASN A 367 20.02 -31.48 3.08
C ASN A 367 19.96 -30.09 3.75
N ASP A 368 19.95 -30.05 5.09
CA ASP A 368 19.93 -28.83 5.89
C ASP A 368 18.77 -27.86 5.55
N LEU A 369 17.65 -28.40 5.05
CA LEU A 369 16.46 -27.61 4.74
C LEU A 369 15.77 -27.19 6.03
N TRP A 370 15.71 -25.89 6.29
CA TRP A 370 14.97 -25.37 7.44
C TRP A 370 13.49 -25.20 7.10
N VAL A 371 12.61 -25.82 7.87
CA VAL A 371 11.19 -25.49 7.89
C VAL A 371 10.96 -24.61 9.09
N VAL A 372 10.52 -23.37 8.86
CA VAL A 372 10.29 -22.39 9.91
C VAL A 372 8.83 -21.98 9.88
N SER A 373 8.17 -21.92 11.03
CA SER A 373 6.90 -21.19 11.15
C SER A 373 6.95 -20.11 12.18
N PHE A 374 6.15 -19.06 11.96
CA PHE A 374 5.94 -18.01 12.94
C PHE A 374 4.48 -17.58 12.98
N SER A 375 3.97 -17.39 14.19
CA SER A 375 2.66 -16.81 14.47
C SER A 375 2.83 -15.64 15.46
N PRO A 376 2.59 -14.38 15.06
CA PRO A 376 2.68 -13.24 15.97
C PRO A 376 1.59 -13.31 17.04
N ASN A 377 1.88 -12.81 18.25
CA ASN A 377 0.90 -12.61 19.32
C ASN A 377 0.45 -11.15 19.44
N ASN A 378 1.04 -10.25 18.63
CA ASN A 378 0.73 -8.83 18.55
C ASN A 378 0.69 -8.41 17.06
N PRO A 379 -0.36 -7.70 16.61
CA PRO A 379 -0.50 -7.29 15.21
C PRO A 379 0.64 -6.39 14.71
N ASP A 380 1.31 -5.64 15.59
CA ASP A 380 2.41 -4.72 15.25
C ASP A 380 3.58 -5.43 14.53
N PHE A 381 3.68 -6.76 14.64
CA PHE A 381 4.77 -7.56 14.07
C PHE A 381 4.42 -8.29 12.76
N ILE A 382 3.16 -8.25 12.30
CA ILE A 382 2.73 -8.99 11.10
C ILE A 382 3.57 -8.58 9.88
N GLY A 383 3.64 -7.28 9.58
CA GLY A 383 4.30 -6.76 8.39
C GLY A 383 5.82 -6.97 8.36
N VAL A 384 6.49 -6.97 9.52
CA VAL A 384 7.97 -7.04 9.62
C VAL A 384 8.53 -8.45 9.78
N THR A 385 7.67 -9.41 10.16
CA THR A 385 8.08 -10.78 10.49
C THR A 385 8.81 -11.47 9.33
N LYS A 386 8.24 -11.37 8.12
CA LYS A 386 8.80 -12.01 6.92
C LYS A 386 10.24 -11.57 6.68
N ASP A 387 10.48 -10.27 6.70
CA ASP A 387 11.78 -9.71 6.38
C ASP A 387 12.81 -10.01 7.47
N ALA A 388 12.40 -9.94 8.74
CA ALA A 388 13.28 -10.27 9.87
C ALA A 388 13.74 -11.74 9.81
N LEU A 389 12.80 -12.68 9.59
CA LEU A 389 13.10 -14.11 9.47
C LEU A 389 13.93 -14.41 8.22
N THR A 390 13.56 -13.84 7.08
CA THR A 390 14.29 -14.03 5.82
C THR A 390 15.73 -13.55 5.94
N ASN A 391 15.95 -12.38 6.54
CA ASN A 391 17.30 -11.84 6.77
C ASN A 391 18.11 -12.74 7.69
N TYR A 392 17.51 -13.22 8.78
CA TYR A 392 18.21 -14.13 9.70
C TYR A 392 18.58 -15.45 9.01
N ILE A 393 17.64 -16.09 8.33
CA ILE A 393 17.83 -17.40 7.69
C ILE A 393 18.83 -17.30 6.53
N ASN A 394 18.80 -16.22 5.75
CA ASN A 394 19.77 -15.98 4.69
C ASN A 394 21.21 -15.94 5.21
N ASN A 395 21.43 -15.36 6.39
CA ASN A 395 22.75 -15.21 6.99
C ASN A 395 23.23 -16.46 7.75
N ASN A 396 22.32 -17.34 8.17
CA ASN A 396 22.65 -18.48 9.05
C ASN A 396 22.41 -19.85 8.42
N ASN A 397 21.68 -19.93 7.30
CA ASN A 397 21.42 -21.18 6.58
C ASN A 397 21.49 -21.03 5.05
N ASN A 398 22.25 -20.04 4.56
CA ASN A 398 22.34 -19.70 3.13
C ASN A 398 20.96 -19.52 2.44
N GLY A 399 19.92 -19.21 3.22
CA GLY A 399 18.55 -19.08 2.72
C GLY A 399 17.86 -20.41 2.38
N ASN A 400 18.43 -21.59 2.64
CA ASN A 400 17.81 -22.88 2.33
C ASN A 400 16.65 -23.18 3.30
N ALA A 401 15.51 -22.53 3.12
CA ALA A 401 14.35 -22.70 3.98
C ALA A 401 13.01 -22.54 3.27
N ILE A 402 11.99 -23.11 3.91
CA ILE A 402 10.57 -22.85 3.65
C ILE A 402 9.99 -22.19 4.90
N LEU A 403 9.36 -21.02 4.72
CA LEU A 403 8.82 -20.22 5.80
C LEU A 403 7.28 -20.21 5.75
N LEU A 404 6.62 -20.69 6.80
CA LEU A 404 5.18 -20.58 7.01
C LEU A 404 4.88 -19.41 7.95
N LEU A 405 4.16 -18.41 7.47
CA LEU A 405 3.64 -17.33 8.28
C LEU A 405 2.15 -17.54 8.53
N GLU A 406 1.77 -17.54 9.80
CA GLU A 406 0.39 -17.63 10.24
C GLU A 406 -0.01 -16.29 10.86
N ASN A 407 -1.10 -15.70 10.37
CA ASN A 407 -1.64 -14.46 10.91
C ASN A 407 -2.93 -14.79 11.69
N PRO A 408 -2.89 -14.89 13.03
CA PRO A 408 -4.06 -15.26 13.80
C PRO A 408 -5.12 -14.15 13.84
N PHE A 409 -4.77 -12.90 13.54
CA PHE A 409 -5.67 -11.74 13.61
C PHE A 409 -6.61 -11.67 12.40
N HIS A 410 -6.14 -12.12 11.24
CA HIS A 410 -6.92 -12.20 10.00
C HIS A 410 -7.20 -13.63 9.55
N ASN A 411 -6.75 -14.60 10.35
CA ASN A 411 -6.86 -16.02 10.08
C ASN A 411 -6.22 -16.45 8.74
N THR A 412 -5.21 -15.73 8.25
CA THR A 412 -4.55 -16.02 6.96
C THR A 412 -3.23 -16.76 7.13
N LYS A 413 -2.83 -17.54 6.12
CA LYS A 413 -1.55 -18.24 6.08
C LYS A 413 -0.87 -18.07 4.73
N ALA A 414 0.45 -17.93 4.75
CA ALA A 414 1.27 -17.88 3.55
C ALA A 414 2.56 -18.67 3.74
N ILE A 415 3.00 -19.34 2.68
CA ILE A 415 4.27 -20.06 2.61
C ILE A 415 5.20 -19.29 1.67
N PHE A 416 6.45 -19.12 2.07
CA PHE A 416 7.49 -18.45 1.29
C PHE A 416 8.61 -19.42 0.99
N GLN A 417 8.99 -19.50 -0.28
CA GLN A 417 10.24 -20.06 -0.73
C GLN A 417 11.34 -19.03 -0.47
N LEU A 418 12.36 -19.40 0.28
CA LEU A 418 13.58 -18.60 0.35
C LEU A 418 14.52 -19.01 -0.79
N LYS A 419 15.80 -19.33 -0.52
CA LYS A 419 16.76 -19.82 -1.52
C LYS A 419 16.72 -21.34 -1.72
N THR A 420 15.67 -22.00 -1.26
CA THR A 420 15.42 -23.44 -1.47
C THR A 420 15.27 -23.74 -2.96
N SER A 421 15.74 -24.91 -3.41
CA SER A 421 15.67 -25.30 -4.82
C SER A 421 14.24 -25.29 -5.37
N GLU A 422 14.09 -24.86 -6.62
CA GLU A 422 12.79 -24.81 -7.31
C GLU A 422 12.12 -26.18 -7.38
N SER A 423 12.92 -27.24 -7.55
CA SER A 423 12.40 -28.62 -7.59
C SER A 423 11.72 -29.04 -6.28
N VAL A 424 12.27 -28.63 -5.14
CA VAL A 424 11.67 -28.90 -3.82
C VAL A 424 10.42 -28.04 -3.64
N TRP A 425 10.49 -26.77 -4.01
CA TRP A 425 9.35 -25.86 -3.93
C TRP A 425 8.14 -26.37 -4.73
N GLN A 426 8.33 -26.74 -5.99
CA GLN A 426 7.26 -27.26 -6.85
C GLN A 426 6.65 -28.55 -6.29
N LYS A 427 7.46 -29.46 -5.74
CA LYS A 427 6.95 -30.67 -5.06
C LYS A 427 6.05 -30.33 -3.88
N VAL A 428 6.47 -29.37 -3.04
CA VAL A 428 5.68 -28.93 -1.88
C VAL A 428 4.37 -28.30 -2.33
N VAL A 429 4.42 -27.38 -3.30
CA VAL A 429 3.22 -26.71 -3.84
C VAL A 429 2.25 -27.73 -4.43
N ASN A 430 2.71 -28.62 -5.31
CA ASN A 430 1.86 -29.64 -5.94
C ASN A 430 1.18 -30.56 -4.91
N ARG A 431 1.87 -30.89 -3.82
CA ARG A 431 1.28 -31.70 -2.74
C ARG A 431 0.25 -30.95 -1.92
N ILE A 432 0.44 -29.66 -1.67
CA ILE A 432 -0.58 -28.85 -0.99
C ILE A 432 -1.82 -28.74 -1.89
N LEU A 433 -1.63 -28.44 -3.17
CA LEU A 433 -2.71 -28.37 -4.17
C LEU A 433 -3.49 -29.68 -4.30
N SER A 434 -2.83 -30.83 -4.08
CA SER A 434 -3.54 -32.13 -4.07
C SER A 434 -4.44 -32.36 -2.85
N LYS A 435 -4.33 -31.52 -1.81
CA LYS A 435 -5.02 -31.68 -0.51
C LYS A 435 -6.04 -30.58 -0.21
N GLU A 436 -5.84 -29.38 -0.71
CA GLU A 436 -6.75 -28.25 -0.51
C GLU A 436 -6.66 -27.25 -1.67
N ASP A 437 -7.78 -26.54 -1.92
CA ASP A 437 -7.82 -25.43 -2.86
C ASP A 437 -7.03 -24.25 -2.28
N CYS A 438 -6.06 -23.73 -3.06
CA CYS A 438 -5.32 -22.54 -2.68
C CYS A 438 -5.94 -21.29 -3.28
N TRP A 439 -5.73 -20.15 -2.64
CA TRP A 439 -6.19 -18.88 -3.19
C TRP A 439 -5.26 -18.31 -4.28
N TYR A 440 -3.95 -18.27 -4.04
CA TYR A 440 -3.03 -17.62 -4.97
C TYR A 440 -1.62 -18.24 -4.96
N GLN A 441 -1.09 -18.51 -6.16
CA GLN A 441 0.25 -19.01 -6.39
C GLN A 441 1.06 -18.02 -7.22
N ALA A 442 2.15 -17.48 -6.66
CA ALA A 442 3.15 -16.73 -7.42
C ALA A 442 4.52 -16.94 -6.80
N ALA A 443 5.46 -17.56 -7.54
CA ALA A 443 6.83 -17.69 -7.05
C ALA A 443 7.40 -16.29 -6.69
N PRO A 444 8.03 -16.12 -5.51
CA PRO A 444 8.49 -17.15 -4.56
C PRO A 444 7.56 -17.38 -3.33
N TYR A 445 6.24 -17.20 -3.45
CA TYR A 445 5.29 -17.37 -2.35
C TYR A 445 3.98 -18.05 -2.75
N PHE A 446 3.26 -18.55 -1.74
CA PHE A 446 2.04 -19.32 -1.90
C PHE A 446 1.06 -18.91 -0.80
N ILE A 447 -0.05 -18.27 -1.15
CA ILE A 447 -1.07 -17.82 -0.20
C ILE A 447 -2.14 -18.89 -0.08
N LEU A 448 -2.30 -19.42 1.12
CA LEU A 448 -3.10 -20.61 1.34
C LEU A 448 -4.60 -20.31 1.39
N ASN A 449 -5.01 -19.22 2.05
CA ASN A 449 -6.43 -18.98 2.33
C ASN A 449 -6.88 -17.51 2.34
N GLY A 450 -6.62 -16.77 1.26
CA GLY A 450 -7.04 -15.37 1.14
C GLY A 450 -6.07 -14.38 1.78
N ASN A 451 -6.41 -13.09 1.66
CA ASN A 451 -5.78 -11.99 2.39
C ASN A 451 -6.85 -11.25 3.22
N LYS A 452 -6.49 -10.13 3.87
CA LYS A 452 -7.42 -9.35 4.71
C LYS A 452 -8.69 -8.92 4.00
N ALA A 453 -8.61 -8.79 2.68
CA ALA A 453 -9.65 -8.23 1.87
C ALA A 453 -10.48 -9.33 1.13
N HIS A 454 -9.98 -10.56 1.08
CA HIS A 454 -10.69 -11.75 0.59
C HIS A 454 -10.87 -12.81 1.70
N LEU A 455 -11.82 -12.56 2.60
CA LEU A 455 -12.08 -13.38 3.78
C LEU A 455 -12.99 -14.60 3.51
N TYR A 456 -13.50 -14.75 2.29
CA TYR A 456 -14.38 -15.85 1.88
C TYR A 456 -13.65 -17.19 1.65
N HIS A 457 -12.31 -17.20 1.65
CA HIS A 457 -11.55 -18.43 1.51
C HIS A 457 -11.52 -19.21 2.84
N ALA A 458 -11.87 -20.50 2.77
CA ALA A 458 -11.80 -21.38 3.93
C ALA A 458 -10.37 -21.44 4.47
N ARG A 459 -10.24 -21.44 5.81
CA ARG A 459 -8.93 -21.51 6.47
C ARG A 459 -8.17 -22.77 6.04
N SER A 460 -6.94 -22.59 5.59
CA SER A 460 -6.06 -23.69 5.24
C SER A 460 -5.74 -24.56 6.45
N ARG A 461 -5.77 -25.88 6.22
CA ARG A 461 -5.44 -26.90 7.22
C ARG A 461 -3.93 -27.15 7.33
N VAL A 462 -3.13 -26.57 6.43
CA VAL A 462 -1.66 -26.67 6.50
C VAL A 462 -1.17 -25.85 7.69
N ASP A 463 -0.73 -26.55 8.73
CA ASP A 463 0.06 -26.01 9.83
C ASP A 463 1.52 -26.46 9.70
N PHE A 464 2.35 -26.10 10.68
CA PHE A 464 3.77 -26.48 10.70
C PHE A 464 3.99 -28.00 10.60
N ASP A 465 3.24 -28.80 11.37
CA ASP A 465 3.45 -30.25 11.45
C ASP A 465 2.97 -30.93 10.15
N VAL A 466 1.89 -30.43 9.55
CA VAL A 466 1.42 -30.85 8.22
C VAL A 466 2.44 -30.49 7.14
N LEU A 467 2.98 -29.26 7.16
CA LEU A 467 3.96 -28.80 6.18
C LEU A 467 5.24 -29.64 6.23
N VAL A 468 5.75 -29.93 7.44
CA VAL A 468 6.89 -30.84 7.64
C VAL A 468 6.63 -32.21 7.01
N LYS A 469 5.47 -32.83 7.28
CA LYS A 469 5.11 -34.13 6.69
C LYS A 469 5.01 -34.09 5.18
N ILE A 470 4.51 -32.98 4.62
CA ILE A 470 4.44 -32.79 3.16
C ILE A 470 5.83 -32.73 2.54
N ILE A 471 6.82 -32.15 3.22
CA ILE A 471 8.19 -32.03 2.73
C ILE A 471 8.97 -33.34 2.86
N GLU A 472 8.70 -34.13 3.90
CA GLU A 472 9.38 -35.42 4.17
C GLU A 472 8.96 -36.55 3.24
N GLN A 473 7.74 -36.49 2.67
CA GLN A 473 7.27 -37.44 1.67
C GLN A 473 8.07 -37.33 0.37
#